data_AF-A0A8T3R505-F1
#
_entry.id   AF-A0A8T3R505-F1
#
_cell.length_a   1.000
_cell.length_b   1.000
_cell.length_c   1.000
_cell.angle_alpha   90.00
_cell.angle_beta   90.00
_cell.angle_gamma   90.00
#
_symmetry.space_group_name_H-M   'P 1'
#
loop_
_entity.id
_entity.type
_entity.pdbx_description
1 polymer ?
#
loop_
_entity_poly.entity_id
_entity_poly.type
_entity_poly.pdbx_seq_one_letter_code
_entity_poly.pdbx_strand_id
1 'polypeptide(L)'
;MADLVVGDFEYPGAVFDGEDFEISFVIRNIGRAPSGPFRYESSGGVSALVTGLDPGGETIRHTVIFTAPEGETAVIFLVVADSGREVIESDENNNEVQRQIQVDDDEV
;
A
#
# COMPACT_ATOMS: atom_id res chain seq x y z
N MET A 1 -10.46 19.15 -5.64
CA MET A 1 -9.13 18.55 -5.84
C MET A 1 -9.25 17.06 -5.62
N ALA A 2 -8.32 16.29 -6.17
CA ALA A 2 -8.18 14.88 -5.81
C ALA A 2 -7.63 14.76 -4.38
N ASP A 3 -7.79 13.58 -3.80
CA ASP A 3 -7.32 13.26 -2.45
C ASP A 3 -7.15 11.73 -2.34
N LEU A 4 -5.93 11.25 -2.50
CA LEU A 4 -5.54 9.86 -2.59
C LEU A 4 -5.16 9.37 -1.20
N VAL A 5 -5.78 8.27 -0.78
CA VAL A 5 -5.45 7.62 0.48
C VAL A 5 -5.23 6.14 0.27
N VAL A 6 -4.30 5.57 1.04
CA VAL A 6 -4.08 4.13 1.08
C VAL A 6 -4.86 3.53 2.27
N GLY A 7 -5.46 2.36 2.08
CA GLY A 7 -6.28 1.71 3.10
C GLY A 7 -6.52 0.23 2.81
N ASP A 8 -7.45 -0.35 3.57
CA ASP A 8 -7.96 -1.73 3.39
C ASP A 8 -6.85 -2.78 3.20
N PHE A 9 -5.93 -2.83 4.16
CA PHE A 9 -4.83 -3.79 4.20
C PHE A 9 -5.33 -5.17 4.61
N GLU A 10 -5.01 -6.17 3.81
CA GLU A 10 -5.31 -7.58 4.03
C GLU A 10 -4.00 -8.37 3.85
N TYR A 11 -3.67 -9.21 4.82
CA TYR A 11 -2.53 -10.12 4.78
C TYR A 11 -2.91 -11.37 5.61
N PRO A 12 -2.22 -12.51 5.44
CA PRO A 12 -2.46 -13.70 6.23
C PRO A 12 -2.36 -13.41 7.73
N GLY A 13 -3.23 -14.05 8.53
CA GLY A 13 -3.18 -13.90 9.99
C GLY A 13 -1.94 -14.50 10.65
N ALA A 14 -1.22 -15.36 9.93
CA ALA A 14 0.07 -15.93 10.30
C ALA A 14 1.05 -15.69 9.16
N VAL A 15 2.22 -15.15 9.49
CA VAL A 15 3.34 -14.89 8.57
C VAL A 15 4.56 -15.51 9.23
N PHE A 16 5.27 -16.37 8.54
CA PHE A 16 6.40 -17.11 9.10
C PHE A 16 7.73 -16.53 8.62
N ASP A 17 8.74 -16.65 9.48
CA ASP A 17 10.10 -16.20 9.21
C ASP A 17 10.62 -16.72 7.86
N GLY A 18 11.17 -15.82 7.03
CA GLY A 18 11.71 -16.17 5.71
C GLY A 18 10.69 -16.58 4.64
N GLU A 19 9.39 -16.65 4.95
CA GLU A 19 8.37 -17.05 3.98
C GLU A 19 7.79 -15.88 3.17
N ASP A 20 7.38 -16.19 1.93
CA ASP A 20 6.63 -15.28 1.07
C ASP A 20 5.15 -15.27 1.46
N PHE A 21 4.55 -14.08 1.53
CA PHE A 21 3.12 -13.91 1.73
C PHE A 21 2.55 -12.77 0.87
N GLU A 22 1.24 -12.84 0.63
CA GLU A 22 0.53 -11.83 -0.14
C GLU A 22 -0.02 -10.73 0.77
N ILE A 23 0.24 -9.48 0.40
CA ILE A 23 -0.38 -8.30 1.01
C ILE A 23 -1.24 -7.63 -0.04
N SER A 24 -2.52 -7.42 0.29
CA SER A 24 -3.43 -6.61 -0.51
C SER A 24 -3.74 -5.29 0.18
N PHE A 25 -3.84 -4.22 -0.59
CA PHE A 25 -4.23 -2.90 -0.12
C PHE A 25 -5.04 -2.17 -1.19
N VAL A 26 -5.74 -1.12 -0.78
CA VAL A 26 -6.54 -0.28 -1.66
C VAL A 26 -5.98 1.13 -1.68
N ILE A 27 -5.91 1.72 -2.87
CA ILE A 27 -5.75 3.16 -3.06
C ILE A 27 -7.11 3.73 -3.45
N ARG A 28 -7.52 4.82 -2.80
CA ARG A 28 -8.84 5.44 -2.98
C ARG A 28 -8.71 6.94 -3.22
N ASN A 29 -9.47 7.48 -4.16
CA ASN A 29 -9.65 8.93 -4.29
C ASN A 29 -10.88 9.40 -3.50
N ILE A 30 -10.67 9.92 -2.28
CA ILE A 30 -11.72 10.52 -1.43
C ILE A 30 -12.02 11.98 -1.82
N GLY A 31 -11.30 12.50 -2.82
CA GLY A 31 -11.45 13.84 -3.33
C GLY A 31 -12.67 14.03 -4.22
N ARG A 32 -12.81 15.27 -4.71
CA ARG A 32 -13.94 15.70 -5.55
C ARG A 32 -13.55 15.97 -7.00
N ALA A 33 -12.30 15.73 -7.36
CA ALA A 33 -11.82 15.77 -8.75
C ALA A 33 -11.10 14.46 -9.10
N PRO A 34 -11.06 14.07 -10.38
CA PRO A 34 -10.23 12.95 -10.81
C PRO A 34 -8.76 13.19 -10.44
N SER A 35 -8.03 12.15 -10.05
CA SER A 35 -6.60 12.26 -9.73
C SER A 35 -5.75 12.50 -10.98
N GLY A 36 -6.15 11.93 -12.12
CA GLY A 36 -5.22 11.72 -13.23
C GLY A 36 -4.17 10.66 -12.89
N PRO A 37 -3.19 10.41 -13.78
CA PRO A 37 -2.21 9.36 -13.58
C PRO A 37 -1.26 9.65 -12.42
N PHE A 38 -0.96 8.65 -11.61
CA PHE A 38 -0.02 8.74 -10.49
C PHE A 38 0.74 7.42 -10.30
N ARG A 39 1.89 7.47 -9.63
CA ARG A 39 2.66 6.28 -9.26
C ARG A 39 2.38 5.89 -7.81
N TYR A 40 2.37 4.60 -7.50
CA TYR A 40 2.53 4.15 -6.11
C TYR A 40 3.81 3.32 -5.96
N GLU A 41 4.30 3.27 -4.72
CA GLU A 41 5.43 2.45 -4.29
C GLU A 41 5.07 1.68 -3.01
N SER A 42 5.64 0.49 -2.85
CA SER A 42 5.50 -0.32 -1.63
C SER A 42 6.81 -0.97 -1.18
N SER A 43 6.91 -1.31 0.11
CA SER A 43 8.09 -1.97 0.69
C SER A 43 8.47 -3.31 0.03
N GLY A 44 7.57 -3.94 -0.73
CA GLY A 44 7.89 -5.12 -1.55
C GLY A 44 8.67 -4.83 -2.83
N GLY A 45 9.16 -3.59 -3.00
CA GLY A 45 9.86 -3.16 -4.22
C GLY A 45 8.94 -2.99 -5.43
N VAL A 46 7.62 -3.03 -5.22
CA VAL A 46 6.64 -2.86 -6.30
C VAL A 46 6.40 -1.37 -6.51
N SER A 47 6.59 -0.93 -7.75
CA SER A 47 6.15 0.37 -8.23
C SER A 47 5.28 0.19 -9.45
N ALA A 48 4.11 0.83 -9.48
CA ALA A 48 3.24 0.79 -10.64
C ALA A 48 2.60 2.15 -10.92
N LEU A 49 2.23 2.34 -12.19
CA LEU A 49 1.47 3.50 -12.65
C LEU A 49 -0.02 3.17 -12.59
N VAL A 50 -0.78 4.03 -11.93
CA VAL A 50 -2.24 4.04 -11.95
C VAL A 50 -2.67 5.10 -12.94
N THR A 51 -3.57 4.77 -13.87
CA THR A 51 -4.05 5.72 -14.90
C THR A 51 -4.85 6.88 -14.32
N GLY A 52 -5.34 6.70 -13.10
CA GLY A 52 -6.08 7.66 -12.30
C GLY A 52 -7.30 7.03 -11.68
N LEU A 53 -7.88 7.75 -10.72
CA LEU A 53 -9.11 7.41 -10.02
C LEU A 53 -10.09 8.58 -10.11
N ASP A 54 -11.32 8.28 -10.51
CA ASP A 54 -12.46 9.16 -10.49
C ASP A 54 -12.81 9.60 -9.06
N PRO A 55 -13.44 10.78 -8.92
CA PRO A 55 -13.83 11.30 -7.61
C PRO A 55 -14.97 10.49 -6.99
N GLY A 56 -15.21 10.72 -5.70
CA GLY A 56 -16.34 10.11 -5.00
C GLY A 56 -16.03 8.73 -4.42
N GLY A 57 -14.76 8.43 -4.20
CA GLY A 57 -14.32 7.21 -3.53
C GLY A 57 -14.03 6.05 -4.47
N GLU A 58 -13.69 6.30 -5.74
CA GLU A 58 -13.19 5.21 -6.60
C GLU A 58 -11.93 4.60 -5.98
N THR A 59 -11.84 3.28 -6.07
CA THR A 59 -10.79 2.47 -5.48
C THR A 59 -10.12 1.59 -6.51
N ILE A 60 -8.83 1.36 -6.35
CA ILE A 60 -8.10 0.28 -7.00
C ILE A 60 -7.41 -0.58 -5.95
N ARG A 61 -7.51 -1.91 -6.10
CA ARG A 61 -6.84 -2.88 -5.23
C ARG A 61 -5.55 -3.34 -5.87
N HIS A 62 -4.50 -3.44 -5.06
CA HIS A 62 -3.22 -4.02 -5.43
C HIS A 62 -2.90 -5.18 -4.51
N THR A 63 -2.23 -6.19 -5.07
CA THR A 63 -1.71 -7.35 -4.33
C THR A 63 -0.23 -7.46 -4.66
N VAL A 64 0.59 -7.65 -3.63
CA VAL A 64 2.04 -7.77 -3.75
C VAL A 64 2.51 -8.96 -2.93
N ILE A 65 3.55 -9.63 -3.41
CA ILE A 65 4.25 -10.67 -2.66
C ILE A 65 5.36 -9.98 -1.86
N PHE A 66 5.44 -10.30 -0.58
CA PHE A 66 6.45 -9.79 0.34
C PHE A 66 7.08 -10.96 1.10
N THR A 67 8.41 -10.97 1.21
CA THR A 67 9.15 -11.98 1.96
C THR A 67 9.36 -11.47 3.39
N ALA A 68 8.96 -12.25 4.39
CA ALA A 68 9.27 -11.94 5.79
C ALA A 68 10.79 -11.94 6.00
N PRO A 69 11.39 -10.89 6.60
CA PRO A 69 12.83 -10.87 6.88
C PRO A 69 13.19 -11.93 7.92
N GLU A 70 14.26 -12.69 7.66
CA GLU A 70 14.75 -13.71 8.60
C GLU A 70 15.21 -13.12 9.94
N GLY A 71 14.77 -13.74 11.04
CA GLY A 71 15.16 -13.41 12.41
C GLY A 71 14.47 -12.17 13.00
N GLU A 72 13.42 -11.65 12.36
CA GLU A 72 12.63 -10.52 12.85
C GLU A 72 11.28 -10.99 13.37
N THR A 73 10.86 -10.51 14.54
CA THR A 73 9.53 -10.85 15.10
C THR A 73 8.40 -9.98 14.54
N ALA A 74 8.76 -8.94 13.77
CA ALA A 74 7.80 -8.08 13.10
C ALA A 74 8.45 -7.30 11.95
N VAL A 75 7.67 -6.99 10.91
CA VAL A 75 8.10 -6.15 9.78
C VAL A 75 7.16 -4.96 9.58
N ILE A 76 7.69 -3.85 9.10
CA ILE A 76 6.91 -2.67 8.70
C ILE A 76 6.74 -2.70 7.20
N PHE A 77 5.50 -2.82 6.75
CA PHE A 77 5.12 -2.70 5.36
C PHE A 77 4.60 -1.29 5.07
N LEU A 78 5.26 -0.57 4.16
CA LEU A 78 4.93 0.78 3.75
C LEU A 78 4.32 0.79 2.35
N VAL A 79 3.31 1.65 2.15
CA VAL A 79 2.77 2.00 0.84
C VAL A 79 2.63 3.51 0.74
N VAL A 80 3.07 4.08 -0.38
CA VAL A 80 2.96 5.50 -0.70
C VAL A 80 2.22 5.63 -2.04
N ALA A 81 1.04 6.23 -2.02
CA ALA A 81 0.37 6.69 -3.25
C ALA A 81 0.96 8.03 -3.70
N ASP A 82 0.94 8.30 -4.99
CA ASP A 82 1.53 9.49 -5.61
C ASP A 82 2.98 9.74 -5.16
N SER A 83 3.81 8.69 -5.17
CA SER A 83 5.19 8.76 -4.66
C SER A 83 6.07 9.76 -5.41
N GLY A 84 5.72 10.08 -6.67
CA GLY A 84 6.39 11.09 -7.49
C GLY A 84 5.83 12.50 -7.32
N ARG A 85 4.78 12.69 -6.50
CA ARG A 85 4.04 13.95 -6.34
C ARG A 85 3.49 14.48 -7.67
N GLU A 86 2.94 13.58 -8.48
CA GLU A 86 2.44 13.88 -9.82
C GLU A 86 1.07 14.57 -9.78
N VAL A 87 0.30 14.37 -8.71
CA VAL A 87 -1.03 14.92 -8.52
C VAL A 87 -0.97 15.98 -7.41
N ILE A 88 -1.62 17.13 -7.64
CA ILE A 88 -1.81 18.12 -6.57
C ILE A 88 -3.13 17.81 -5.85
N GLU A 89 -3.01 17.53 -4.57
CA GLU A 89 -4.09 16.98 -3.74
C GLU A 89 -4.60 17.98 -2.70
N SER A 90 -5.77 17.71 -2.11
CA SER A 90 -6.25 18.55 -1.00
C SER A 90 -5.50 18.33 0.30
N ASP A 91 -4.98 17.13 0.51
CA ASP A 91 -4.00 16.82 1.53
C ASP A 91 -2.92 15.97 0.88
N GLU A 92 -1.66 16.29 1.16
CA GLU A 92 -0.49 15.65 0.57
C GLU A 92 0.22 14.75 1.58
N ASN A 93 -0.34 14.63 2.79
CA ASN A 93 0.24 13.91 3.92
C ASN A 93 -0.54 12.65 4.29
N ASN A 94 -1.61 12.33 3.55
CA ASN A 94 -2.48 11.16 3.79
C ASN A 94 -2.35 10.08 2.70
N ASN A 95 -1.38 10.23 1.80
CA ASN A 95 -1.07 9.25 0.76
C ASN A 95 -0.20 8.09 1.25
N GLU A 96 0.30 8.18 2.48
CA GLU A 96 1.23 7.22 3.07
C GLU A 96 0.56 6.39 4.17
N VAL A 97 0.72 5.07 4.13
CA VAL A 97 0.34 4.20 5.24
C VAL A 97 1.41 3.15 5.53
N GLN A 98 1.69 2.97 6.81
CA GLN A 98 2.52 1.91 7.35
C GLN A 98 1.68 0.88 8.11
N ARG A 99 2.04 -0.39 7.98
CA ARG A 99 1.44 -1.50 8.73
C ARG A 99 2.54 -2.35 9.35
N GLN A 100 2.42 -2.58 10.65
CA GLN A 100 3.24 -3.56 11.34
C GLN A 100 2.59 -4.94 11.20
N ILE A 101 3.37 -5.90 10.72
CA ILE A 101 2.97 -7.30 10.54
C ILE A 101 3.82 -8.13 11.49
N GLN A 102 3.19 -8.93 12.33
CA GLN A 102 3.89 -9.87 13.21
C GLN A 102 4.43 -11.03 12.39
N VAL A 103 5.64 -11.45 12.70
CA VAL A 103 6.30 -12.60 12.07
C VAL A 103 6.50 -13.64 13.16
N ASP A 104 5.96 -14.83 12.92
CA ASP A 104 6.09 -15.97 13.79
C ASP A 104 7.35 -16.77 13.41
N ASP A 105 8.06 -17.27 14.41
CA ASP A 105 9.12 -18.25 14.20
C ASP A 105 8.47 -19.53 13.65
N ASP A 106 9.06 -20.12 12.61
CA ASP A 106 8.64 -21.42 12.08
C ASP A 106 9.07 -22.52 13.08
N GLU A 107 8.34 -22.64 14.19
CA GLU A 107 8.59 -23.65 15.23
C GLU A 107 8.11 -25.02 14.73
N VAL A 108 9.01 -25.76 14.08
CA VAL A 108 8.84 -27.18 13.71
C VAL A 108 9.56 -28.13 14.67
#